data_AF-A0AA95K5E7-F1
#
_entry.id   AF-A0AA95K5E7-F1
#
_cell.length_a   1.000
_cell.length_b   1.000
_cell.length_c   1.000
_cell.angle_alpha   90.00
_cell.angle_beta   90.00
_cell.angle_gamma   90.00
#
_symmetry.space_group_name_H-M   'P 1'
#
loop_
_entity.id
_entity.type
_entity.pdbx_description
1 polymer ?
#
loop_
_entity_poly.entity_id
_entity_poly.type
_entity_poly.pdbx_seq_one_letter_code
_entity_poly.pdbx_strand_id
1 'polypeptide(L)'
;MHDYVIDNEDNESVFTMDTVLDNKHTVIIQIQDDSVISNGVERLKNKHPENTTVIFFDIRNHKHQVIYNSTVLAKKDNVRWLITAHGSYFNKLSPEFFATSLQNLKSKLFDNHDPKKIIFLSCKQANNNILHDNGFKFSRALWSKGFSSTMAAYTENIYISDSGHRMARVTFLDKQTRDLPAYIYINVYQYHQKSGIILVNEQDYIFVLLDNINHEHVLDDTVLVEHHDYLKKYFADKNDQLDIDLIRLVSYENEAYKIFKSYYHEMLNKHLMFDSQILISRLRANGIIEIPIWRKVNADFILADNSHFPVATKKIIILRFAGDGTTRQQAELIAAQDPQNTLIVQLDTKRKKYFIEYGSLADFQPQSEQHWLLLGHVSPSGREFSGLNAQLLSQSLISLKEELSFNSPQEISIISTTRIGQYSNPFRADWIVSGLAKQLSAAEIDTILTFYTHKKSFLVNQNLLDYHDSFFNCRYDRTTKQILLNEIPITQALLMSIALKEISIWQATQESSFYLQNYFTDKRGNIDENKLKQALYDPVINKKINLFFQQNYHISINAMDHWQKIFIKNIRLPIWQQADELLLLLDAIYVDHNVLYHLSDHSTLGIKAIFCFRC
;
A
#
# COMPACT_ATOMS: atom_id res chain seq x y z
N MET A 1 1.98 -18.62 -10.15
CA MET A 1 3.06 -19.58 -10.45
C MET A 1 2.63 -20.33 -11.70
N HIS A 2 2.83 -19.71 -12.87
CA HIS A 2 2.63 -20.33 -14.18
C HIS A 2 3.75 -19.84 -15.08
N ASP A 3 4.54 -20.82 -15.50
CA ASP A 3 5.64 -20.70 -16.44
C ASP A 3 5.07 -20.41 -17.84
N TYR A 4 5.56 -19.34 -18.46
CA TYR A 4 5.57 -19.20 -19.91
C TYR A 4 7.02 -19.08 -20.34
N VAL A 5 7.62 -20.24 -20.59
CA VAL A 5 8.84 -20.37 -21.38
C VAL A 5 8.43 -20.15 -22.82
N ILE A 6 8.85 -19.04 -23.41
CA ILE A 6 8.91 -18.88 -24.86
C ILE A 6 10.38 -19.13 -25.21
N ASP A 7 10.64 -20.34 -25.71
CA ASP A 7 11.85 -20.66 -26.45
C ASP A 7 11.91 -19.78 -27.69
N ASN A 8 12.91 -18.90 -27.73
CA ASN A 8 13.48 -18.37 -28.95
C ASN A 8 15.00 -18.57 -28.82
N GLU A 9 15.44 -19.75 -29.25
CA GLU A 9 16.82 -19.96 -29.71
C GLU A 9 17.14 -18.87 -30.74
N ASP A 10 18.35 -18.30 -30.69
CA ASP A 10 18.85 -17.14 -31.45
C ASP A 10 18.64 -15.75 -30.84
N ASN A 11 19.18 -15.54 -29.63
CA ASN A 11 19.78 -14.25 -29.22
C ASN A 11 20.73 -14.43 -28.02
N GLU A 12 21.78 -15.24 -28.19
CA GLU A 12 22.96 -15.14 -27.32
C GLU A 12 23.70 -13.83 -27.65
N SER A 13 23.37 -12.75 -26.93
CA SER A 13 24.25 -11.58 -26.86
C SER A 13 24.47 -11.10 -25.42
N VAL A 14 25.56 -11.63 -24.86
CA VAL A 14 26.55 -10.95 -24.00
C VAL A 14 26.09 -10.49 -22.59
N PHE A 15 25.74 -11.45 -21.73
CA PHE A 15 26.06 -11.36 -20.30
C PHE A 15 27.39 -12.06 -19.99
N THR A 16 28.50 -11.41 -20.37
CA THR A 16 29.84 -11.77 -19.88
C THR A 16 30.38 -10.67 -18.97
N MET A 17 29.76 -10.49 -17.80
CA MET A 17 30.33 -9.66 -16.72
C MET A 17 31.05 -10.54 -15.69
N ASP A 18 32.13 -11.18 -16.12
CA ASP A 18 33.37 -11.47 -15.34
C ASP A 18 34.32 -12.43 -16.09
N THR A 19 33.97 -12.90 -17.29
CA THR A 19 34.75 -13.92 -18.02
C THR A 19 35.73 -13.40 -19.08
N VAL A 20 35.93 -12.09 -19.25
CA VAL A 20 37.03 -11.54 -20.06
C VAL A 20 37.99 -10.79 -19.14
N LEU A 21 38.80 -11.55 -18.40
CA LEU A 21 39.72 -11.08 -17.35
C LEU A 21 41.12 -10.75 -17.88
N ASP A 22 41.38 -10.87 -19.18
CA ASP A 22 42.77 -10.89 -19.65
C ASP A 22 43.49 -9.53 -19.74
N ASN A 23 42.84 -8.36 -19.57
CA ASN A 23 43.56 -7.06 -19.65
C ASN A 23 42.86 -5.82 -19.03
N LYS A 24 42.08 -5.92 -17.93
CA LYS A 24 41.44 -4.74 -17.27
C LYS A 24 42.23 -4.23 -16.06
N HIS A 25 42.80 -3.02 -16.13
CA HIS A 25 43.43 -2.35 -14.97
C HIS A 25 42.37 -1.69 -14.10
N THR A 26 42.47 -1.86 -12.77
CA THR A 26 41.54 -1.28 -11.79
C THR A 26 42.21 -0.11 -11.07
N VAL A 27 41.54 1.04 -11.03
CA VAL A 27 41.94 2.14 -10.17
C VAL A 27 40.92 2.27 -9.04
N ILE A 28 41.37 2.13 -7.80
CA ILE A 28 40.55 2.33 -6.62
C ILE A 28 40.80 3.74 -6.12
N ILE A 29 39.75 4.57 -6.08
CA ILE A 29 39.79 5.96 -5.63
C ILE A 29 39.07 6.02 -4.29
N GLN A 30 39.84 6.07 -3.21
CA GLN A 30 39.33 6.25 -1.85
C GLN A 30 39.12 7.74 -1.58
N ILE A 31 37.86 8.16 -1.40
CA ILE A 31 37.51 9.58 -1.19
C ILE A 31 37.19 9.92 0.28
N GLN A 32 37.24 8.93 1.17
CA GLN A 32 37.00 9.08 2.60
C GLN A 32 38.10 8.37 3.38
N ASP A 33 38.66 9.05 4.38
CA ASP A 33 39.56 8.45 5.37
C ASP A 33 38.72 7.79 6.48
N ASP A 34 38.60 6.47 6.41
CA ASP A 34 37.80 5.66 7.34
C ASP A 34 38.34 4.22 7.33
N SER A 35 38.42 3.60 8.50
CA SER A 35 39.05 2.28 8.66
C SER A 35 38.30 1.17 7.93
N VAL A 36 36.97 1.23 7.86
CA VAL A 36 36.17 0.24 7.11
C VAL A 36 36.45 0.36 5.63
N ILE A 37 36.53 1.60 5.12
CA ILE A 37 36.85 1.87 3.72
C ILE A 37 38.27 1.41 3.40
N SER A 38 39.26 1.78 4.21
CA SER A 38 40.66 1.38 4.00
C SER A 38 40.85 -0.13 4.03
N ASN A 39 40.21 -0.84 4.97
CA ASN A 39 40.23 -2.30 5.00
C ASN A 39 39.58 -2.92 3.74
N GLY A 40 38.46 -2.34 3.27
CA GLY A 40 37.81 -2.77 2.04
C GLY A 40 38.68 -2.55 0.80
N VAL A 41 39.35 -1.40 0.72
CA VAL A 41 40.30 -1.06 -0.36
C VAL A 41 41.48 -2.02 -0.37
N GLU A 42 42.03 -2.37 0.79
CA GLU A 42 43.11 -3.36 0.90
C GLU A 42 42.70 -4.74 0.39
N ARG A 43 41.51 -5.22 0.78
CA ARG A 43 40.96 -6.51 0.30
C ARG A 43 40.72 -6.53 -1.20
N LEU A 44 40.19 -5.43 -1.77
CA LEU A 44 39.99 -5.29 -3.21
C LEU A 44 41.32 -5.31 -3.97
N LYS A 45 42.31 -4.58 -3.48
CA LYS A 45 43.67 -4.56 -4.03
C LYS A 45 44.27 -5.97 -4.07
N ASN A 46 44.13 -6.73 -3.00
CA ASN A 46 44.69 -8.08 -2.88
C ASN A 46 44.07 -9.10 -3.87
N LYS A 47 42.89 -8.81 -4.45
CA LYS A 47 42.29 -9.68 -5.47
C LYS A 47 43.07 -9.68 -6.79
N HIS A 48 43.61 -8.52 -7.19
CA HIS A 48 44.42 -8.36 -8.42
C HIS A 48 45.54 -7.34 -8.21
N PRO A 49 46.57 -7.65 -7.39
CA PRO A 49 47.57 -6.67 -6.96
C PRO A 49 48.34 -6.03 -8.13
N GLU A 50 48.78 -6.84 -9.10
CA GLU A 50 49.56 -6.35 -10.24
C GLU A 50 48.77 -5.45 -11.20
N ASN A 51 47.44 -5.59 -11.22
CA ASN A 51 46.53 -4.85 -12.09
C ASN A 51 45.67 -3.83 -11.33
N THR A 52 46.12 -3.40 -10.15
CA THR A 52 45.42 -2.43 -9.32
C THR A 52 46.30 -1.24 -8.97
N THR A 53 45.77 -0.03 -9.12
CA THR A 53 46.31 1.20 -8.52
C THR A 53 45.34 1.70 -7.46
N VAL A 54 45.87 2.22 -6.35
CA VAL A 54 45.06 2.84 -5.30
C VAL A 54 45.46 4.30 -5.12
N ILE A 55 44.46 5.17 -5.13
CA ILE A 55 44.59 6.62 -4.96
C ILE A 55 43.74 7.03 -3.77
N PHE A 56 44.36 7.67 -2.78
CA PHE A 56 43.61 8.45 -1.81
C PHE A 56 43.36 9.84 -2.42
N PHE A 57 42.09 10.25 -2.49
CA PHE A 57 41.70 11.54 -3.04
C PHE A 57 40.89 12.33 -2.02
N ASP A 58 41.51 13.35 -1.43
CA ASP A 58 40.81 14.36 -0.66
C ASP A 58 39.99 15.23 -1.63
N ILE A 59 38.76 14.80 -1.82
CA ILE A 59 37.82 15.40 -2.75
C ILE A 59 37.52 16.86 -2.41
N ARG A 60 37.59 17.25 -1.12
CA ARG A 60 37.27 18.60 -0.64
C ARG A 60 38.36 19.60 -0.97
N ASN A 61 39.61 19.19 -0.85
CA ASN A 61 40.76 20.06 -1.10
C ASN A 61 41.42 19.82 -2.47
N HIS A 62 40.86 18.92 -3.28
CA HIS A 62 41.40 18.48 -4.57
C HIS A 62 42.87 18.03 -4.51
N LYS A 63 43.26 17.41 -3.38
CA LYS A 63 44.58 16.83 -3.15
C LYS A 63 44.50 15.31 -3.31
N HIS A 64 45.53 14.70 -3.90
CA HIS A 64 45.59 13.26 -4.08
C HIS A 64 46.94 12.72 -3.66
N GLN A 65 46.95 11.43 -3.32
CA GLN A 65 48.15 10.65 -3.10
C GLN A 65 47.95 9.27 -3.73
N VAL A 66 48.89 8.86 -4.59
CA VAL A 66 48.93 7.47 -5.07
C VAL A 66 49.55 6.62 -3.97
N ILE A 67 48.78 5.71 -3.38
CA ILE A 67 49.20 4.91 -2.23
C ILE A 67 49.63 3.50 -2.61
N TYR A 68 49.28 3.03 -3.81
CA TYR A 68 49.72 1.72 -4.30
C TYR A 68 49.76 1.69 -5.83
N ASN A 69 50.88 1.17 -6.38
CA ASN A 69 51.19 0.95 -7.80
C ASN A 69 51.06 2.19 -8.71
N SER A 70 52.17 2.64 -9.31
CA SER A 70 52.31 3.98 -9.93
C SER A 70 52.63 3.98 -11.44
N THR A 71 52.68 2.86 -12.13
CA THR A 71 53.26 2.84 -13.49
C THR A 71 52.28 3.32 -14.55
N VAL A 72 52.27 4.65 -14.78
CA VAL A 72 51.65 5.39 -15.89
C VAL A 72 50.15 5.13 -16.06
N LEU A 73 49.35 5.80 -15.21
CA LEU A 73 47.87 5.79 -15.26
C LEU A 73 47.29 6.33 -16.58
N ALA A 74 48.04 7.17 -17.30
CA ALA A 74 47.56 7.93 -18.46
C ALA A 74 47.47 7.15 -19.78
N LYS A 75 47.97 5.90 -19.88
CA LYS A 75 48.13 5.19 -21.17
C LYS A 75 47.45 3.81 -21.28
N LYS A 76 46.59 3.43 -20.33
CA LYS A 76 45.92 2.12 -20.37
C LYS A 76 44.51 2.27 -20.98
N ASP A 77 44.31 1.75 -22.18
CA ASP A 77 43.03 1.80 -22.93
C ASP A 77 41.88 0.99 -22.29
N ASN A 78 42.09 0.36 -21.13
CA ASN A 78 41.12 -0.54 -20.50
C ASN A 78 41.10 -0.40 -18.97
N VAL A 79 40.91 0.84 -18.50
CA VAL A 79 40.83 1.18 -17.07
C VAL A 79 39.38 1.21 -16.58
N ARG A 80 39.13 0.66 -15.39
CA ARG A 80 37.91 0.92 -14.62
C ARG A 80 38.23 1.65 -13.31
N TRP A 81 37.35 2.53 -12.86
CA TRP A 81 37.46 3.18 -11.55
C TRP A 81 36.46 2.58 -10.56
N LEU A 82 36.94 2.33 -9.34
CA LEU A 82 36.12 2.01 -8.18
C LEU A 82 36.22 3.18 -7.20
N ILE A 83 35.15 3.93 -7.01
CA ILE A 83 35.14 5.09 -6.12
C ILE A 83 34.54 4.64 -4.79
N THR A 84 35.32 4.71 -3.71
CA THR A 84 34.98 4.07 -2.43
C THR A 84 34.78 5.09 -1.32
N ALA A 85 33.62 5.05 -0.68
CA ALA A 85 33.28 5.76 0.56
C ALA A 85 32.03 5.14 1.17
N HIS A 86 31.65 5.56 2.39
CA HIS A 86 30.34 5.23 2.93
C HIS A 86 29.22 5.92 2.14
N GLY A 87 28.03 5.31 2.10
CA GLY A 87 26.87 5.92 1.42
C GLY A 87 26.47 7.25 2.05
N SER A 88 26.56 7.34 3.38
CA SER A 88 26.35 8.58 4.11
C SER A 88 27.37 9.68 3.78
N TYR A 89 28.55 9.33 3.27
CA TYR A 89 29.54 10.29 2.81
C TYR A 89 29.19 10.80 1.41
N PHE A 90 28.86 9.90 0.47
CA PHE A 90 28.37 10.27 -0.87
C PHE A 90 27.16 11.20 -0.77
N ASN A 91 26.18 10.87 0.08
CA ASN A 91 24.94 11.64 0.24
C ASN A 91 25.16 13.07 0.78
N LYS A 92 26.35 13.40 1.30
CA LYS A 92 26.72 14.76 1.74
C LYS A 92 27.34 15.60 0.62
N LEU A 93 27.69 15.00 -0.52
CA LEU A 93 28.29 15.68 -1.65
C LEU A 93 27.20 16.06 -2.66
N SER A 94 27.24 17.28 -3.19
CA SER A 94 26.40 17.59 -4.35
C SER A 94 26.97 16.88 -5.60
N PRO A 95 26.10 16.39 -6.51
CA PRO A 95 26.55 15.76 -7.75
C PRO A 95 27.51 16.60 -8.57
N GLU A 96 27.25 17.91 -8.66
CA GLU A 96 28.07 18.86 -9.40
C GLU A 96 29.47 19.04 -8.80
N PHE A 97 29.57 19.14 -7.46
CA PHE A 97 30.85 19.23 -6.77
C PHE A 97 31.66 17.94 -6.95
N PHE A 98 31.00 16.79 -6.83
CA PHE A 98 31.63 15.49 -7.04
C PHE A 98 32.18 15.33 -8.45
N ALA A 99 31.37 15.67 -9.46
CA ALA A 99 31.76 15.57 -10.86
C ALA A 99 32.92 16.51 -11.22
N THR A 100 32.87 17.77 -10.75
CA THR A 100 33.96 18.74 -10.93
C THR A 100 35.26 18.25 -10.29
N SER A 101 35.17 17.66 -9.10
CA SER A 101 36.33 17.13 -8.39
C SER A 101 36.99 15.97 -9.15
N LEU A 102 36.18 15.07 -9.71
CA LEU A 102 36.69 13.95 -10.51
C LEU A 102 37.21 14.39 -11.87
N GLN A 103 36.61 15.41 -12.49
CA GLN A 103 37.16 16.02 -13.70
C GLN A 103 38.56 16.60 -13.44
N ASN A 104 38.77 17.25 -12.29
CA ASN A 104 40.09 17.73 -11.87
C ASN A 104 41.09 16.60 -11.61
N LEU A 105 40.64 15.47 -11.05
CA LEU A 105 41.50 14.30 -10.87
C LEU A 105 41.88 13.67 -12.24
N LYS A 106 40.89 13.53 -13.12
CA LYS A 106 41.04 13.04 -14.49
C LYS A 106 42.08 13.85 -15.28
N SER A 107 42.00 15.18 -15.22
CA SER A 107 42.95 16.05 -15.93
C SER A 107 44.37 15.99 -15.38
N LYS A 108 44.53 15.83 -14.06
CA LYS A 108 45.85 15.79 -13.40
C LYS A 108 46.57 14.44 -13.53
N LEU A 109 45.84 13.33 -13.52
CA LEU A 109 46.44 11.99 -13.39
C LEU A 109 46.23 11.08 -14.61
N PHE A 110 45.30 11.41 -15.50
CA PHE A 110 44.87 10.52 -16.58
C PHE A 110 44.93 11.15 -17.97
N ASP A 111 45.60 12.30 -18.14
CA ASP A 111 45.70 13.03 -19.42
C ASP A 111 44.35 13.21 -20.12
N ASN A 112 43.29 13.42 -19.33
CA ASN A 112 41.90 13.51 -19.79
C ASN A 112 41.32 12.26 -20.47
N HIS A 113 41.95 11.08 -20.34
CA HIS A 113 41.35 9.82 -20.79
C HIS A 113 40.23 9.38 -19.84
N ASP A 114 39.13 8.90 -20.43
CA ASP A 114 38.01 8.35 -19.66
C ASP A 114 38.27 6.89 -19.27
N PRO A 115 37.94 6.48 -18.04
CA PRO A 115 37.81 5.06 -17.74
C PRO A 115 36.62 4.49 -18.52
N LYS A 116 36.68 3.22 -18.93
CA LYS A 116 35.55 2.55 -19.59
C LYS A 116 34.34 2.40 -18.65
N LYS A 117 34.63 2.15 -17.36
CA LYS A 117 33.61 1.95 -16.33
C LYS A 117 33.99 2.67 -15.04
N ILE A 118 33.03 3.34 -14.41
CA ILE A 118 33.13 3.89 -13.06
C ILE A 118 32.10 3.18 -12.19
N ILE A 119 32.50 2.72 -11.01
CA ILE A 119 31.60 2.05 -10.06
C ILE A 119 31.63 2.83 -8.76
N PHE A 120 30.47 3.32 -8.32
CA PHE A 120 30.27 3.89 -7.00
C PHE A 120 30.16 2.75 -6.00
N LEU A 121 31.30 2.41 -5.39
CA LEU A 121 31.42 1.29 -4.47
C LEU A 121 31.03 1.73 -3.06
N SER A 122 29.73 1.76 -2.82
CA SER A 122 29.12 2.24 -1.59
C SER A 122 27.72 1.65 -1.42
N CYS A 123 27.23 1.57 -0.18
CA CYS A 123 25.90 1.06 0.15
C CYS A 123 24.80 1.96 -0.41
N LYS A 124 23.78 1.33 -1.02
CA LYS A 124 22.50 1.96 -1.41
C LYS A 124 22.66 3.29 -2.15
N GLN A 125 23.57 3.31 -3.13
CA GLN A 125 23.75 4.47 -3.99
C GLN A 125 22.81 4.42 -5.20
N ALA A 126 22.42 3.23 -5.64
CA ALA A 126 21.34 3.05 -6.59
C ALA A 126 20.00 2.88 -5.89
N ASN A 127 18.91 3.12 -6.61
CA ASN A 127 17.55 2.84 -6.18
C ASN A 127 16.74 2.28 -7.36
N ASN A 128 15.81 1.36 -7.08
CA ASN A 128 14.90 0.85 -8.10
C ASN A 128 13.94 1.94 -8.61
N ASN A 129 13.71 2.97 -7.81
CA ASN A 129 13.15 4.22 -8.28
C ASN A 129 14.27 5.21 -8.63
N ILE A 130 14.39 5.52 -9.92
CA ILE A 130 15.40 6.40 -10.49
C ILE A 130 15.31 7.84 -9.96
N LEU A 131 14.13 8.27 -9.49
CA LEU A 131 13.91 9.60 -8.90
C LEU A 131 14.71 9.82 -7.61
N HIS A 132 14.95 8.72 -6.86
CA HIS A 132 15.71 8.71 -5.61
C HIS A 132 17.09 8.05 -5.77
N ASP A 133 17.56 7.85 -6.99
CA ASP A 133 18.82 7.16 -7.29
C ASP A 133 20.00 8.15 -7.32
N ASN A 134 20.79 8.17 -6.25
CA ASN A 134 21.97 9.04 -6.16
C ASN A 134 23.06 8.69 -7.18
N GLY A 135 23.26 7.40 -7.47
CA GLY A 135 24.20 6.91 -8.46
C GLY A 135 23.88 7.47 -9.85
N PHE A 136 22.61 7.54 -10.20
CA PHE A 136 22.14 8.17 -11.44
C PHE A 136 22.41 9.68 -11.45
N LYS A 137 22.14 10.39 -10.35
CA LYS A 137 22.44 11.84 -10.23
C LYS A 137 23.92 12.15 -10.41
N PHE A 138 24.80 11.37 -9.76
CA PHE A 138 26.26 11.48 -9.95
C PHE A 138 26.68 11.15 -11.38
N SER A 139 26.06 10.15 -12.01
CA SER A 139 26.34 9.78 -13.41
C SER A 139 26.01 10.92 -14.37
N ARG A 140 24.84 11.55 -14.23
CA ARG A 140 24.44 12.72 -15.03
C ARG A 140 25.41 13.89 -14.87
N ALA A 141 25.83 14.19 -13.64
CA ALA A 141 26.79 15.25 -13.37
C ALA A 141 28.18 14.93 -13.98
N LEU A 142 28.61 13.67 -13.97
CA LEU A 142 29.86 13.29 -14.64
C LEU A 142 29.76 13.43 -16.17
N TRP A 143 28.65 13.02 -16.77
CA TRP A 143 28.44 13.19 -18.21
C TRP A 143 28.42 14.68 -18.61
N SER A 144 27.83 15.56 -17.78
CA SER A 144 27.88 17.02 -18.04
C SER A 144 29.30 17.60 -17.93
N LYS A 145 30.21 16.92 -17.23
CA LYS A 145 31.66 17.24 -17.17
C LYS A 145 32.49 16.52 -18.24
N GLY A 146 31.84 15.90 -19.22
CA GLY A 146 32.51 15.30 -20.39
C GLY A 146 33.08 13.90 -20.15
N PHE A 147 32.58 13.17 -19.15
CA PHE A 147 32.85 11.73 -19.05
C PHE A 147 31.98 10.95 -20.05
N SER A 148 32.53 9.91 -20.66
CA SER A 148 31.83 8.95 -21.53
C SER A 148 31.70 7.54 -20.92
N SER A 149 32.12 7.38 -19.66
CA SER A 149 32.15 6.10 -18.96
C SER A 149 30.77 5.50 -18.73
N THR A 150 30.68 4.17 -18.80
CA THR A 150 29.56 3.43 -18.19
C THR A 150 29.66 3.53 -16.67
N MET A 151 28.57 3.86 -16.00
CA MET A 151 28.52 4.05 -14.56
C MET A 151 27.77 2.89 -13.90
N ALA A 152 28.06 2.58 -12.64
CA ALA A 152 27.27 1.59 -11.90
C ALA A 152 27.25 1.88 -10.39
N ALA A 153 26.13 1.56 -9.73
CA ALA A 153 25.92 1.78 -8.30
C ALA A 153 25.08 0.66 -7.67
N TYR A 154 25.30 0.35 -6.40
CA TYR A 154 24.62 -0.76 -5.72
C TYR A 154 23.32 -0.32 -5.08
N THR A 155 22.29 -1.15 -5.20
CA THR A 155 20.95 -0.93 -4.60
C THR A 155 20.90 -1.36 -3.14
N GLU A 156 21.84 -2.21 -2.71
CA GLU A 156 21.84 -2.82 -1.38
C GLU A 156 23.01 -2.36 -0.50
N ASN A 157 22.97 -2.77 0.78
CA ASN A 157 24.13 -2.69 1.65
C ASN A 157 25.19 -3.66 1.15
N ILE A 158 26.42 -3.18 0.95
CA ILE A 158 27.53 -4.01 0.45
C ILE A 158 28.70 -4.03 1.42
N TYR A 159 29.50 -5.08 1.34
CA TYR A 159 30.80 -5.17 1.98
C TYR A 159 31.82 -5.93 1.11
N ILE A 160 33.09 -5.79 1.44
CA ILE A 160 34.18 -6.52 0.79
C ILE A 160 34.60 -7.67 1.70
N SER A 161 34.39 -8.89 1.23
CA SER A 161 34.84 -10.11 1.92
C SER A 161 36.37 -10.16 2.00
N ASP A 162 36.90 -11.05 2.86
CA ASP A 162 38.35 -11.19 3.04
C ASP A 162 39.08 -11.62 1.75
N SER A 163 38.38 -12.27 0.83
CA SER A 163 38.90 -12.65 -0.50
C SER A 163 38.77 -11.54 -1.57
N GLY A 164 38.37 -10.33 -1.18
CA GLY A 164 38.19 -9.20 -2.09
C GLY A 164 36.93 -9.27 -2.96
N HIS A 165 36.01 -10.21 -2.70
CA HIS A 165 34.71 -10.27 -3.37
C HIS A 165 33.72 -9.28 -2.76
N ARG A 166 32.90 -8.68 -3.62
CA ARG A 166 31.84 -7.75 -3.26
C ARG A 166 30.58 -8.53 -2.92
N MET A 167 30.10 -8.38 -1.70
CA MET A 167 28.93 -9.08 -1.16
C MET A 167 27.84 -8.06 -0.83
N ALA A 168 26.59 -8.40 -1.10
CA ALA A 168 25.40 -7.64 -0.71
C ALA A 168 24.70 -8.36 0.45
N ARG A 169 24.25 -7.59 1.44
CA ARG A 169 23.51 -8.10 2.60
C ARG A 169 22.03 -7.80 2.43
N VAL A 170 21.23 -8.85 2.22
CA VAL A 170 19.82 -8.73 1.82
C VAL A 170 18.92 -9.41 2.85
N THR A 171 17.83 -8.73 3.22
CA THR A 171 16.81 -9.27 4.13
C THR A 171 15.58 -9.68 3.34
N PHE A 172 15.19 -10.94 3.47
CA PHE A 172 14.05 -11.53 2.77
C PHE A 172 12.74 -11.38 3.57
N LEU A 173 11.61 -11.73 2.93
CA LEU A 173 10.26 -11.66 3.53
C LEU A 173 10.13 -12.54 4.79
N ASP A 174 10.90 -13.63 4.88
CA ASP A 174 11.02 -14.49 6.06
C ASP A 174 11.85 -13.87 7.19
N LYS A 175 12.28 -12.61 7.02
CA LYS A 175 13.15 -11.85 7.93
C LYS A 175 14.55 -12.44 8.09
N GLN A 176 14.96 -13.39 7.23
CA GLN A 176 16.33 -13.87 7.21
C GLN A 176 17.21 -12.92 6.41
N THR A 177 18.40 -12.64 6.95
CA THR A 177 19.44 -11.90 6.24
C THR A 177 20.43 -12.89 5.63
N ARG A 178 20.73 -12.73 4.34
CA ARG A 178 21.71 -13.54 3.62
C ARG A 178 22.73 -12.64 2.92
N ASP A 179 23.95 -13.13 2.82
CA ASP A 179 25.01 -12.48 2.07
C ASP A 179 25.07 -13.11 0.67
N LEU A 180 24.86 -12.30 -0.36
CA LEU A 180 24.78 -12.72 -1.76
C LEU A 180 25.80 -11.96 -2.62
N PRO A 181 26.16 -12.47 -3.81
CA PRO A 181 27.02 -11.74 -4.73
C PRO A 181 26.43 -10.36 -5.08
N ALA A 182 27.22 -9.29 -4.91
CA ALA A 182 26.71 -7.93 -5.07
C ALA A 182 26.39 -7.54 -6.52
N TYR A 183 26.85 -8.30 -7.52
CA TYR A 183 26.62 -7.98 -8.94
C TYR A 183 25.15 -8.09 -9.35
N ILE A 184 24.31 -8.77 -8.57
CA ILE A 184 22.87 -8.90 -8.80
C ILE A 184 22.12 -7.63 -8.35
N TYR A 185 22.71 -6.87 -7.42
CA TYR A 185 22.11 -5.72 -6.76
C TYR A 185 22.77 -4.42 -7.22
N ILE A 186 22.86 -4.22 -8.54
CA ILE A 186 23.55 -3.10 -9.15
C ILE A 186 22.72 -2.51 -10.29
N ASN A 187 22.63 -1.18 -10.33
CA ASN A 187 22.15 -0.45 -11.50
C ASN A 187 23.34 -0.02 -12.35
N VAL A 188 23.16 -0.08 -13.67
CA VAL A 188 24.13 0.35 -14.68
C VAL A 188 23.54 1.51 -15.47
N TYR A 189 24.33 2.57 -15.65
CA TYR A 189 23.91 3.78 -16.35
C TYR A 189 24.85 4.09 -17.52
N GLN A 190 24.29 4.43 -18.67
CA GLN A 190 25.03 4.73 -19.88
C GLN A 190 24.48 5.99 -20.56
N TYR A 191 25.36 6.77 -21.17
CA TYR A 191 24.97 7.95 -21.93
C TYR A 191 25.62 7.94 -23.31
N HIS A 192 24.78 7.98 -24.34
CA HIS A 192 25.24 8.03 -25.72
C HIS A 192 25.29 9.49 -26.19
N GLN A 193 26.49 10.08 -26.15
CA GLN A 193 26.69 11.52 -26.41
C GLN A 193 26.11 12.01 -27.75
N LYS A 194 26.19 11.20 -28.82
CA LYS A 194 25.71 11.60 -30.15
C LYS A 194 24.19 11.70 -30.25
N SER A 195 23.45 10.79 -29.62
CA SER A 195 21.98 10.78 -29.66
C SER A 195 21.36 11.47 -28.44
N GLY A 196 22.14 11.73 -27.41
CA GLY A 196 21.63 12.27 -26.14
C GLY A 196 20.77 11.29 -25.36
N ILE A 197 20.78 10.00 -25.71
CA ILE A 197 20.03 8.91 -25.07
C ILE A 197 20.76 8.47 -23.80
N ILE A 198 19.97 8.25 -22.75
CA ILE A 198 20.44 7.69 -21.50
C ILE A 198 19.81 6.30 -21.33
N LEU A 199 20.62 5.30 -20.99
CA LEU A 199 20.14 3.96 -20.66
C LEU A 199 20.37 3.68 -19.18
N VAL A 200 19.38 3.04 -18.54
CA VAL A 200 19.44 2.52 -17.17
C VAL A 200 19.10 1.04 -17.25
N ASN A 201 20.05 0.17 -16.89
CA ASN A 201 19.94 -1.29 -17.06
C ASN A 201 19.46 -1.67 -18.47
N GLU A 202 20.08 -1.06 -19.50
CA GLU A 202 19.78 -1.27 -20.93
C GLU A 202 18.40 -0.76 -21.40
N GLN A 203 17.57 -0.25 -20.48
CA GLN A 203 16.30 0.39 -20.81
C GLN A 203 16.49 1.90 -21.01
N ASP A 204 15.82 2.48 -22.00
CA ASP A 204 15.83 3.93 -22.18
C ASP A 204 15.28 4.65 -20.95
N TYR A 205 15.99 5.67 -20.51
CA TYR A 205 15.67 6.44 -19.33
C TYR A 205 14.26 7.04 -19.38
N ILE A 206 13.74 7.37 -20.57
CA ILE A 206 12.37 7.90 -20.67
C ILE A 206 11.33 6.87 -20.20
N PHE A 207 11.52 5.59 -20.50
CA PHE A 207 10.60 4.54 -20.07
C PHE A 207 10.72 4.28 -18.57
N VAL A 208 11.96 4.22 -18.05
CA VAL A 208 12.20 4.06 -16.61
C VAL A 208 11.57 5.21 -15.83
N LEU A 209 11.70 6.45 -16.32
CA LEU A 209 11.13 7.64 -15.70
C LEU A 209 9.59 7.60 -15.71
N LEU A 210 8.96 7.30 -16.85
CA LEU A 210 7.50 7.19 -16.96
C LEU A 210 6.96 6.06 -16.08
N ASP A 211 7.66 4.93 -16.02
CA ASP A 211 7.29 3.81 -15.16
C ASP A 211 7.39 4.20 -13.67
N ASN A 212 8.42 4.95 -13.26
CA ASN A 212 8.54 5.42 -11.87
C ASN A 212 7.53 6.51 -11.50
N ILE A 213 7.25 7.47 -12.40
CA ILE A 213 6.17 8.46 -12.24
C ILE A 213 4.83 7.75 -12.02
N ASN A 214 4.58 6.70 -12.79
CA ASN A 214 3.40 5.87 -12.71
C ASN A 214 3.33 5.11 -11.35
N HIS A 215 4.41 4.48 -10.90
CA HIS A 215 4.41 3.68 -9.67
C HIS A 215 4.29 4.51 -8.38
N GLU A 216 4.92 5.68 -8.31
CA GLU A 216 4.87 6.49 -7.07
C GLU A 216 3.68 7.43 -6.99
N HIS A 217 2.96 7.67 -8.10
CA HIS A 217 1.94 8.72 -8.19
C HIS A 217 2.47 10.13 -7.91
N VAL A 218 3.79 10.32 -8.06
CA VAL A 218 4.49 11.57 -7.80
C VAL A 218 4.99 12.13 -9.12
N LEU A 219 4.10 12.82 -9.84
CA LEU A 219 4.52 13.89 -10.74
C LEU A 219 4.40 15.19 -9.96
N ASP A 220 5.35 15.42 -9.06
CA ASP A 220 5.43 16.64 -8.26
C ASP A 220 6.41 17.66 -8.87
N ASP A 221 6.42 18.86 -8.30
CA ASP A 221 7.27 19.95 -8.79
C ASP A 221 8.77 19.61 -8.74
N THR A 222 9.20 18.74 -7.82
CA THR A 222 10.61 18.33 -7.69
C THR A 222 11.02 17.47 -8.88
N VAL A 223 10.22 16.47 -9.23
CA VAL A 223 10.43 15.60 -10.39
C VAL A 223 10.42 16.41 -11.68
N LEU A 224 9.46 17.33 -11.81
CA LEU A 224 9.34 18.20 -12.98
C LEU A 224 10.57 19.11 -13.14
N VAL A 225 11.09 19.67 -12.05
CA VAL A 225 12.29 20.52 -12.08
C VAL A 225 13.56 19.70 -12.38
N GLU A 226 13.76 18.56 -11.72
CA GLU A 226 14.99 17.76 -11.85
C GLU A 226 15.15 17.11 -13.24
N HIS A 227 14.02 16.81 -13.89
CA HIS A 227 13.97 16.10 -15.17
C HIS A 227 13.42 16.95 -16.33
N HIS A 228 13.19 18.25 -16.10
CA HIS A 228 12.62 19.19 -17.06
C HIS A 228 13.20 19.03 -18.46
N ASP A 229 14.52 19.19 -18.60
CA ASP A 229 15.19 19.21 -19.90
C ASP A 229 15.14 17.85 -20.63
N TYR A 230 15.03 16.75 -19.88
CA TYR A 230 14.91 15.43 -20.49
C TYR A 230 13.47 15.15 -20.93
N LEU A 231 12.49 15.46 -20.09
CA LEU A 231 11.07 15.30 -20.39
C LEU A 231 10.63 16.19 -21.57
N LYS A 232 11.15 17.42 -21.63
CA LYS A 232 10.84 18.38 -22.69
C LYS A 232 11.20 17.89 -24.09
N LYS A 233 12.17 16.98 -24.23
CA LYS A 233 12.49 16.33 -25.52
C LYS A 233 11.32 15.55 -26.12
N TYR A 234 10.40 15.07 -25.29
CA TYR A 234 9.30 14.20 -25.69
C TYR A 234 7.93 14.84 -25.47
N PHE A 235 7.84 15.78 -24.53
CA PHE A 235 6.59 16.32 -24.03
C PHE A 235 6.56 17.86 -24.05
N ALA A 236 7.23 18.51 -25.01
CA ALA A 236 7.08 19.96 -25.20
C ALA A 236 5.75 20.30 -25.87
N ASP A 237 5.11 21.38 -25.47
CA ASP A 237 3.96 21.97 -26.16
C ASP A 237 4.42 22.83 -27.36
N LYS A 238 3.47 23.49 -28.04
CA LYS A 238 3.77 24.37 -29.18
C LYS A 238 4.58 25.61 -28.83
N ASN A 239 4.64 25.98 -27.55
CA ASN A 239 5.37 27.12 -27.03
C ASN A 239 6.71 26.70 -26.39
N ASP A 240 7.15 25.46 -26.64
CA ASP A 240 8.36 24.89 -26.07
C ASP A 240 8.32 24.86 -24.52
N GLN A 241 7.14 24.71 -23.93
CA GLN A 241 6.92 24.48 -22.50
C GLN A 241 6.62 23.02 -22.23
N LEU A 242 6.91 22.54 -21.02
CA LEU A 242 6.64 21.16 -20.67
C LEU A 242 5.13 20.89 -20.51
N ASP A 243 4.59 19.97 -21.31
CA ASP A 243 3.19 19.53 -21.26
C ASP A 243 3.01 18.43 -20.20
N ILE A 244 2.70 18.87 -18.98
CA ILE A 244 2.48 18.01 -17.80
C ILE A 244 1.30 17.06 -18.02
N ASP A 245 0.28 17.52 -18.73
CA ASP A 245 -0.94 16.77 -18.96
C ASP A 245 -0.69 15.63 -19.95
N LEU A 246 0.14 15.85 -20.98
CA LEU A 246 0.60 14.79 -21.87
C LEU A 246 1.49 13.77 -21.15
N ILE A 247 2.37 14.20 -20.25
CA ILE A 247 3.16 13.26 -19.41
C ILE A 247 2.23 12.36 -18.61
N ARG A 248 1.24 12.95 -17.92
CA ARG A 248 0.25 12.19 -17.13
C ARG A 248 -0.53 11.22 -18.02
N LEU A 249 -1.01 11.68 -19.18
CA LEU A 249 -1.77 10.85 -20.10
C LEU A 249 -0.96 9.62 -20.54
N VAL A 250 0.29 9.81 -20.96
CA VAL A 250 1.18 8.72 -21.37
C VAL A 250 1.59 7.83 -20.20
N SER A 251 1.74 8.39 -19.00
CA SER A 251 2.14 7.61 -17.82
C SER A 251 0.99 6.80 -17.23
N TYR A 252 -0.25 7.28 -17.33
CA TYR A 252 -1.40 6.72 -16.61
C TYR A 252 -2.33 5.89 -17.50
N GLU A 253 -2.29 6.08 -18.81
CA GLU A 253 -3.10 5.35 -19.78
C GLU A 253 -2.21 4.32 -20.52
N ASN A 254 -2.55 3.02 -20.42
CA ASN A 254 -1.75 1.92 -20.97
C ASN A 254 -1.64 1.92 -22.52
N GLU A 255 -2.71 2.20 -23.24
CA GLU A 255 -2.73 2.41 -24.70
C GLU A 255 -1.97 3.67 -25.10
N ALA A 256 -2.07 4.77 -24.34
CA ALA A 256 -1.26 5.96 -24.60
C ALA A 256 0.23 5.66 -24.48
N TYR A 257 0.62 4.90 -23.47
CA TYR A 257 1.99 4.41 -23.29
C TYR A 257 2.44 3.52 -24.45
N LYS A 258 1.60 2.57 -24.91
CA LYS A 258 1.88 1.72 -26.08
C LYS A 258 2.09 2.55 -27.35
N ILE A 259 1.22 3.54 -27.61
CA ILE A 259 1.34 4.47 -28.74
C ILE A 259 2.63 5.29 -28.64
N PHE A 260 2.93 5.84 -27.46
CA PHE A 260 4.16 6.58 -27.21
C PHE A 260 5.39 5.72 -27.49
N LYS A 261 5.46 4.51 -26.95
CA LYS A 261 6.58 3.58 -27.14
C LYS A 261 6.78 3.21 -28.60
N SER A 262 5.69 2.90 -29.31
CA SER A 262 5.72 2.60 -30.75
C SER A 262 6.25 3.79 -31.56
N TYR A 263 5.72 4.99 -31.31
CA TYR A 263 6.17 6.20 -31.99
C TYR A 263 7.62 6.57 -31.65
N TYR A 264 8.04 6.38 -30.40
CA TYR A 264 9.42 6.57 -29.96
C TYR A 264 10.39 5.69 -30.76
N HIS A 265 10.11 4.39 -30.88
CA HIS A 265 10.94 3.48 -31.67
C HIS A 265 10.90 3.79 -33.17
N GLU A 266 9.77 4.26 -33.70
CA GLU A 266 9.69 4.74 -35.08
C GLU A 266 10.64 5.90 -35.34
N MET A 267 10.66 6.91 -34.46
CA MET A 267 11.56 8.08 -34.59
C MET A 267 13.02 7.67 -34.44
N LEU A 268 13.32 6.80 -33.48
CA LEU A 268 14.67 6.28 -33.26
C LEU A 268 15.20 5.52 -34.48
N ASN A 269 14.42 4.61 -35.06
CA ASN A 269 14.80 3.85 -36.25
C ASN A 269 15.01 4.74 -37.48
N LYS A 270 14.19 5.79 -37.62
CA LYS A 270 14.28 6.76 -38.73
C LYS A 270 15.31 7.87 -38.49
N HIS A 271 15.97 7.91 -37.32
CA HIS A 271 16.89 8.97 -36.91
C HIS A 271 16.25 10.37 -36.97
N LEU A 272 14.98 10.47 -36.60
CA LEU A 272 14.20 11.71 -36.58
C LEU A 272 14.04 12.26 -35.17
N MET A 273 13.84 13.58 -35.07
CA MET A 273 13.49 14.23 -33.82
C MET A 273 12.05 13.86 -33.41
N PHE A 274 11.83 13.67 -32.11
CA PHE A 274 10.50 13.38 -31.59
C PHE A 274 9.62 14.63 -31.63
N ASP A 275 8.45 14.53 -32.26
CA ASP A 275 7.45 15.60 -32.29
C ASP A 275 6.21 15.20 -31.47
N SER A 276 5.98 15.93 -30.37
CA SER A 276 4.85 15.72 -29.46
C SER A 276 3.49 15.99 -30.10
N GLN A 277 3.40 16.85 -31.12
CA GLN A 277 2.14 17.17 -31.79
C GLN A 277 1.65 15.99 -32.62
N ILE A 278 2.58 15.22 -33.21
CA ILE A 278 2.26 13.96 -33.88
C ILE A 278 1.76 12.93 -32.85
N LEU A 279 2.41 12.84 -31.69
CA LEU A 279 1.94 11.97 -30.60
C LEU A 279 0.50 12.34 -30.18
N ILE A 280 0.24 13.61 -29.87
CA ILE A 280 -1.09 14.11 -29.51
C ILE A 280 -2.13 13.77 -30.60
N SER A 281 -1.77 13.94 -31.87
CA SER A 281 -2.64 13.61 -33.00
C SER A 281 -2.97 12.11 -33.05
N ARG A 282 -1.97 11.24 -32.80
CA ARG A 282 -2.16 9.79 -32.72
C ARG A 282 -3.03 9.38 -31.54
N LEU A 283 -2.84 9.98 -30.37
CA LEU A 283 -3.67 9.72 -29.18
C LEU A 283 -5.13 10.10 -29.44
N ARG A 284 -5.38 11.29 -29.98
CA ARG A 284 -6.74 11.74 -30.34
C ARG A 284 -7.40 10.88 -31.40
N ALA A 285 -6.65 10.41 -32.40
CA ALA A 285 -7.16 9.50 -33.42
C ALA A 285 -7.60 8.14 -32.84
N ASN A 286 -7.08 7.75 -31.67
CA ASN A 286 -7.48 6.56 -30.93
C ASN A 286 -8.51 6.86 -29.81
N GLY A 287 -9.09 8.06 -29.79
CA GLY A 287 -10.08 8.46 -28.77
C GLY A 287 -9.49 8.72 -27.38
N ILE A 288 -8.16 8.76 -27.25
CA ILE A 288 -7.48 9.02 -25.98
C ILE A 288 -7.33 10.53 -25.80
N ILE A 289 -8.28 11.12 -25.07
CA ILE A 289 -8.39 12.58 -24.89
C ILE A 289 -8.37 12.96 -23.41
N GLU A 290 -9.08 12.19 -22.59
CA GLU A 290 -9.22 12.47 -21.16
C GLU A 290 -8.04 11.91 -20.36
N ILE A 291 -7.58 12.69 -19.37
CA ILE A 291 -6.44 12.34 -18.53
C ILE A 291 -6.96 11.59 -17.31
N PRO A 292 -6.53 10.32 -17.10
CA PRO A 292 -6.86 9.60 -15.89
C PRO A 292 -6.38 10.33 -14.64
N ILE A 293 -7.07 10.17 -13.52
CA ILE A 293 -6.65 10.74 -12.24
C ILE A 293 -5.34 10.08 -11.78
N TRP A 294 -5.26 8.75 -11.97
CA TRP A 294 -4.09 7.91 -11.72
C TRP A 294 -4.03 6.77 -12.73
N ARG A 295 -2.99 5.93 -12.64
CA ARG A 295 -2.81 4.80 -13.57
C ARG A 295 -4.05 3.92 -13.67
N LYS A 296 -4.49 3.72 -14.91
CA LYS A 296 -5.58 2.81 -15.26
C LYS A 296 -5.21 1.35 -15.03
N VAL A 297 -6.22 0.53 -14.81
CA VAL A 297 -6.18 -0.91 -14.77
C VAL A 297 -5.73 -1.45 -16.12
N ASN A 298 -5.09 -2.59 -16.09
CA ASN A 298 -4.73 -3.33 -17.28
C ASN A 298 -5.96 -4.10 -17.79
N ALA A 299 -6.64 -3.54 -18.80
CA ALA A 299 -7.79 -4.20 -19.43
C ALA A 299 -7.42 -5.55 -20.04
N ASP A 300 -6.21 -5.70 -20.60
CA ASP A 300 -5.74 -6.98 -21.16
C ASP A 300 -5.67 -8.06 -20.06
N PHE A 301 -5.25 -7.68 -18.85
CA PHE A 301 -5.23 -8.59 -17.70
C PHE A 301 -6.65 -8.97 -17.24
N ILE A 302 -7.56 -7.98 -17.18
CA ILE A 302 -8.96 -8.24 -16.78
C ILE A 302 -9.65 -9.20 -17.75
N LEU A 303 -9.30 -9.14 -19.03
CA LEU A 303 -9.89 -9.98 -20.08
C LEU A 303 -9.13 -11.30 -20.31
N ALA A 304 -7.97 -11.49 -19.66
CA ALA A 304 -7.15 -12.68 -19.81
C ALA A 304 -7.72 -13.83 -18.97
N ASP A 305 -8.03 -14.94 -19.65
CA ASP A 305 -8.57 -16.19 -19.08
C ASP A 305 -10.01 -16.09 -18.52
N ASN A 306 -10.97 -15.80 -19.42
CA ASN A 306 -12.42 -15.75 -19.14
C ASN A 306 -13.09 -17.13 -19.00
N SER A 307 -12.31 -18.20 -18.84
CA SER A 307 -12.86 -19.54 -18.73
C SER A 307 -13.09 -19.87 -17.26
N HIS A 308 -14.37 -20.03 -16.86
CA HIS A 308 -14.85 -20.76 -15.67
C HIS A 308 -15.75 -20.02 -14.66
N PHE A 309 -16.04 -18.73 -14.79
CA PHE A 309 -16.98 -18.08 -13.87
C PHE A 309 -18.38 -17.91 -14.47
N PRO A 310 -19.44 -18.36 -13.77
CA PRO A 310 -20.81 -18.15 -14.23
C PRO A 310 -21.09 -16.64 -14.27
N VAL A 311 -21.69 -16.17 -15.37
CA VAL A 311 -22.12 -14.77 -15.56
C VAL A 311 -22.94 -14.35 -14.33
N ALA A 312 -22.46 -13.36 -13.57
CA ALA A 312 -23.21 -12.84 -12.45
C ALA A 312 -24.42 -12.05 -12.97
N THR A 313 -25.56 -12.17 -12.31
CA THR A 313 -26.76 -11.39 -12.66
C THR A 313 -26.69 -9.94 -12.17
N LYS A 314 -25.67 -9.59 -11.36
CA LYS A 314 -25.50 -8.29 -10.70
C LYS A 314 -24.41 -7.46 -11.37
N LYS A 315 -24.67 -6.17 -11.52
CA LYS A 315 -23.69 -5.20 -12.01
C LYS A 315 -22.78 -4.76 -10.87
N ILE A 316 -21.46 -4.85 -11.08
CA ILE A 316 -20.43 -4.53 -10.11
C ILE A 316 -19.81 -3.17 -10.45
N ILE A 317 -19.86 -2.22 -9.52
CA ILE A 317 -19.23 -0.90 -9.67
C ILE A 317 -18.08 -0.79 -8.67
N ILE A 318 -16.85 -0.82 -9.17
CA ILE A 318 -15.64 -0.65 -8.36
C ILE A 318 -15.28 0.83 -8.33
N LEU A 319 -15.31 1.41 -7.13
CA LEU A 319 -14.93 2.78 -6.85
C LEU A 319 -13.53 2.79 -6.22
N ARG A 320 -12.54 3.22 -6.98
CA ARG A 320 -11.16 3.40 -6.49
C ARG A 320 -11.01 4.78 -5.87
N PHE A 321 -10.61 4.84 -4.61
CA PHE A 321 -10.36 6.09 -3.87
C PHE A 321 -8.87 6.38 -3.68
N ALA A 322 -8.00 5.50 -4.17
CA ALA A 322 -6.56 5.68 -4.15
C ALA A 322 -5.95 5.21 -5.47
N GLY A 323 -4.86 5.87 -5.85
CA GLY A 323 -4.13 5.54 -7.08
C GLY A 323 -3.19 4.35 -6.95
N ASP A 324 -2.87 3.94 -5.72
CA ASP A 324 -1.80 2.99 -5.40
C ASP A 324 -1.91 1.66 -6.14
N GLY A 325 -0.76 1.00 -6.33
CA GLY A 325 -0.69 -0.29 -7.04
C GLY A 325 -1.59 -1.37 -6.43
N THR A 326 -1.82 -1.36 -5.12
CA THR A 326 -2.64 -2.37 -4.42
C THR A 326 -4.11 -2.22 -4.79
N THR A 327 -4.66 -1.00 -4.70
CA THR A 327 -6.06 -0.75 -5.10
C THR A 327 -6.28 -1.03 -6.59
N ARG A 328 -5.30 -0.72 -7.45
CA ARG A 328 -5.36 -1.06 -8.87
C ARG A 328 -5.42 -2.57 -9.11
N GLN A 329 -4.47 -3.32 -8.54
CA GLN A 329 -4.39 -4.78 -8.71
C GLN A 329 -5.63 -5.47 -8.14
N GLN A 330 -6.16 -4.99 -7.02
CA GLN A 330 -7.39 -5.53 -6.45
C GLN A 330 -8.60 -5.26 -7.34
N ALA A 331 -8.70 -4.06 -7.93
CA ALA A 331 -9.74 -3.77 -8.92
C ALA A 331 -9.63 -4.69 -10.16
N GLU A 332 -8.41 -4.90 -10.65
CA GLU A 332 -8.10 -5.82 -11.76
C GLU A 332 -8.54 -7.27 -11.44
N LEU A 333 -8.18 -7.78 -10.27
CA LEU A 333 -8.51 -9.14 -9.83
C LEU A 333 -10.02 -9.35 -9.66
N ILE A 334 -10.72 -8.38 -9.08
CA ILE A 334 -12.17 -8.48 -8.91
C ILE A 334 -12.87 -8.38 -10.27
N ALA A 335 -12.46 -7.43 -11.12
CA ALA A 335 -13.03 -7.26 -12.45
C ALA A 335 -12.80 -8.48 -13.34
N ALA A 336 -11.67 -9.17 -13.20
CA ALA A 336 -11.39 -10.41 -13.94
C ALA A 336 -12.39 -11.55 -13.66
N GLN A 337 -13.10 -11.50 -12.53
CA GLN A 337 -14.13 -12.52 -12.19
C GLN A 337 -15.41 -12.36 -13.01
N ASP A 338 -15.79 -11.12 -13.34
CA ASP A 338 -16.89 -10.82 -14.26
C ASP A 338 -16.60 -9.54 -15.08
N PRO A 339 -15.78 -9.65 -16.13
CA PRO A 339 -15.32 -8.49 -16.89
C PRO A 339 -16.44 -7.72 -17.58
N GLN A 340 -17.53 -8.40 -17.96
CA GLN A 340 -18.64 -7.82 -18.73
C GLN A 340 -19.67 -7.12 -17.84
N ASN A 341 -19.76 -7.50 -16.57
CA ASN A 341 -20.63 -6.85 -15.59
C ASN A 341 -19.88 -5.96 -14.60
N THR A 342 -18.64 -5.57 -14.91
CA THR A 342 -17.84 -4.67 -14.04
C THR A 342 -17.58 -3.30 -14.68
N LEU A 343 -17.81 -2.24 -13.90
CA LEU A 343 -17.41 -0.86 -14.19
C LEU A 343 -16.40 -0.42 -13.13
N ILE A 344 -15.29 0.20 -13.54
CA ILE A 344 -14.28 0.75 -12.62
C ILE A 344 -14.24 2.27 -12.77
N VAL A 345 -14.34 2.97 -11.64
CA VAL A 345 -14.34 4.44 -11.57
C VAL A 345 -13.27 4.91 -10.58
N GLN A 346 -12.43 5.84 -11.02
CA GLN A 346 -11.48 6.57 -10.18
C GLN A 346 -12.18 7.76 -9.52
N LEU A 347 -11.90 8.02 -8.24
CA LEU A 347 -12.49 9.13 -7.49
C LEU A 347 -11.44 9.98 -6.76
N ASP A 348 -11.19 11.19 -7.25
CA ASP A 348 -10.45 12.22 -6.53
C ASP A 348 -11.41 13.08 -5.73
N THR A 349 -11.59 12.71 -4.47
CA THR A 349 -12.52 13.37 -3.56
C THR A 349 -12.03 14.76 -3.14
N LYS A 350 -10.71 15.02 -3.20
CA LYS A 350 -10.13 16.33 -2.90
C LYS A 350 -10.43 17.33 -4.01
N ARG A 351 -10.31 16.89 -5.26
CA ARG A 351 -10.56 17.73 -6.45
C ARG A 351 -11.99 17.62 -6.98
N LYS A 352 -12.83 16.77 -6.38
CA LYS A 352 -14.19 16.45 -6.84
C LYS A 352 -14.21 16.04 -8.31
N LYS A 353 -13.32 15.12 -8.68
CA LYS A 353 -13.23 14.57 -10.03
C LYS A 353 -13.43 13.07 -10.00
N TYR A 354 -14.06 12.55 -11.05
CA TYR A 354 -14.09 11.12 -11.32
C TYR A 354 -13.53 10.84 -12.72
N PHE A 355 -13.16 9.59 -12.97
CA PHE A 355 -12.74 9.12 -14.29
C PHE A 355 -13.18 7.68 -14.50
N ILE A 356 -13.82 7.38 -15.62
CA ILE A 356 -14.28 6.03 -15.96
C ILE A 356 -13.10 5.27 -16.56
N GLU A 357 -12.64 4.27 -15.83
CA GLU A 357 -11.37 3.59 -16.07
C GLU A 357 -11.52 2.37 -16.98
N TYR A 358 -12.60 1.61 -16.76
CA TYR A 358 -12.91 0.35 -17.42
C TYR A 358 -14.42 0.13 -17.42
N GLY A 359 -14.94 -0.51 -18.47
CA GLY A 359 -16.36 -0.78 -18.67
C GLY A 359 -17.09 0.36 -19.37
N SER A 360 -18.30 0.06 -19.87
CA SER A 360 -19.18 1.02 -20.52
C SER A 360 -20.19 1.55 -19.50
N LEU A 361 -20.23 2.87 -19.29
CA LEU A 361 -21.22 3.51 -18.40
C LEU A 361 -22.66 3.19 -18.82
N ALA A 362 -22.92 3.12 -20.12
CA ALA A 362 -24.24 2.87 -20.68
C ALA A 362 -24.80 1.51 -20.24
N ASP A 363 -23.94 0.53 -19.98
CA ASP A 363 -24.36 -0.82 -19.57
C ASP A 363 -24.83 -0.85 -18.09
N PHE A 364 -24.65 0.26 -17.37
CA PHE A 364 -24.96 0.42 -15.94
C PHE A 364 -26.08 1.44 -15.69
N GLN A 365 -26.75 1.93 -16.74
CA GLN A 365 -27.87 2.89 -16.69
C GLN A 365 -29.12 2.32 -17.40
N PRO A 366 -30.35 2.46 -16.85
CA PRO A 366 -30.94 1.73 -15.71
C PRO A 366 -31.46 0.30 -16.06
N GLN A 367 -31.86 -0.47 -15.03
CA GLN A 367 -32.52 -1.82 -15.02
C GLN A 367 -31.73 -3.03 -14.45
N SER A 368 -30.67 -2.83 -13.66
CA SER A 368 -29.95 -3.93 -13.00
C SER A 368 -29.67 -3.66 -11.52
N GLU A 369 -29.62 -4.74 -10.72
CA GLU A 369 -29.10 -4.69 -9.35
C GLU A 369 -27.63 -4.29 -9.38
N GLN A 370 -27.23 -3.38 -8.48
CA GLN A 370 -25.89 -2.81 -8.40
C GLN A 370 -25.25 -3.10 -7.05
N HIS A 371 -24.01 -3.59 -7.11
CA HIS A 371 -23.14 -3.78 -5.96
C HIS A 371 -21.94 -2.85 -6.10
N TRP A 372 -21.74 -1.98 -5.12
CA TRP A 372 -20.61 -1.04 -5.14
C TRP A 372 -19.46 -1.56 -4.28
N LEU A 373 -18.24 -1.55 -4.81
CA LEU A 373 -17.02 -1.95 -4.12
C LEU A 373 -16.12 -0.73 -3.93
N LEU A 374 -15.88 -0.35 -2.69
CA LEU A 374 -15.04 0.79 -2.33
C LEU A 374 -13.63 0.29 -2.01
N LEU A 375 -12.67 0.62 -2.88
CA LEU A 375 -11.27 0.26 -2.70
C LEU A 375 -10.47 1.48 -2.23
N GLY A 376 -9.86 1.39 -1.05
CA GLY A 376 -9.15 2.51 -0.46
C GLY A 376 -8.52 2.20 0.90
N HIS A 377 -8.14 3.24 1.64
CA HIS A 377 -7.45 3.09 2.91
C HIS A 377 -8.38 3.40 4.08
N VAL A 378 -8.64 2.44 4.96
CA VAL A 378 -9.29 2.76 6.24
C VAL A 378 -8.23 3.25 7.23
N SER A 379 -8.51 4.36 7.92
CA SER A 379 -7.58 4.91 8.91
C SER A 379 -7.37 3.92 10.06
N PRO A 380 -6.21 3.92 10.75
CA PRO A 380 -5.98 3.02 11.88
C PRO A 380 -7.05 3.08 12.97
N SER A 381 -7.66 4.25 13.15
CA SER A 381 -8.78 4.46 14.08
C SER A 381 -10.13 3.90 13.60
N GLY A 382 -10.25 3.52 12.32
CA GLY A 382 -11.48 3.07 11.71
C GLY A 382 -12.50 4.17 11.40
N ARG A 383 -12.12 5.45 11.53
CA ARG A 383 -13.03 6.61 11.46
C ARG A 383 -13.18 7.23 10.08
N GLU A 384 -12.23 6.94 9.20
CA GLU A 384 -12.11 7.56 7.89
C GLU A 384 -11.77 6.51 6.84
N PHE A 385 -12.27 6.73 5.62
CA PHE A 385 -11.95 5.96 4.43
C PHE A 385 -11.34 6.89 3.38
N SER A 386 -10.09 6.64 3.03
CA SER A 386 -9.26 7.46 2.14
C SER A 386 -9.28 8.95 2.51
N GLY A 387 -9.24 9.25 3.81
CA GLY A 387 -9.28 10.60 4.37
C GLY A 387 -10.67 11.24 4.46
N LEU A 388 -11.73 10.51 4.15
CA LEU A 388 -13.11 10.97 4.30
C LEU A 388 -13.76 10.35 5.53
N ASN A 389 -14.41 11.18 6.35
CA ASN A 389 -15.33 10.70 7.37
C ASN A 389 -16.65 10.23 6.73
N ALA A 390 -17.52 9.61 7.53
CA ALA A 390 -18.78 9.02 7.06
C ALA A 390 -19.69 10.01 6.31
N GLN A 391 -19.76 11.27 6.75
CA GLN A 391 -20.60 12.30 6.14
C GLN A 391 -20.07 12.73 4.78
N LEU A 392 -18.76 12.98 4.67
CA LEU A 392 -18.15 13.37 3.40
C LEU A 392 -18.19 12.22 2.40
N LEU A 393 -17.94 10.99 2.87
CA LEU A 393 -18.05 9.79 2.04
C LEU A 393 -19.47 9.60 1.51
N SER A 394 -20.50 9.69 2.37
CA SER A 394 -21.89 9.57 1.92
C SER A 394 -22.25 10.64 0.89
N GLN A 395 -21.82 11.88 1.10
CA GLN A 395 -22.04 12.98 0.15
C GLN A 395 -21.39 12.69 -1.20
N SER A 396 -20.13 12.23 -1.22
CA SER A 396 -19.45 11.85 -2.46
C SER A 396 -20.16 10.72 -3.20
N LEU A 397 -20.62 9.69 -2.49
CA LEU A 397 -21.35 8.56 -3.09
C LEU A 397 -22.71 8.99 -3.66
N ILE A 398 -23.45 9.85 -2.96
CA ILE A 398 -24.74 10.38 -3.42
C ILE A 398 -24.54 11.26 -4.65
N SER A 399 -23.57 12.19 -4.63
CA SER A 399 -23.27 13.03 -5.80
C SER A 399 -22.85 12.19 -7.01
N LEU A 400 -22.00 11.17 -6.81
CA LEU A 400 -21.60 10.26 -7.89
C LEU A 400 -22.81 9.51 -8.46
N LYS A 401 -23.70 9.02 -7.58
CA LYS A 401 -24.94 8.33 -7.98
C LYS A 401 -25.78 9.20 -8.90
N GLU A 402 -25.95 10.47 -8.55
CA GLU A 402 -26.74 11.44 -9.31
C GLU A 402 -26.07 11.82 -10.63
N GLU A 403 -24.77 12.16 -10.59
CA GLU A 403 -23.99 12.57 -11.76
C GLU A 403 -23.90 11.46 -12.82
N LEU A 404 -23.72 10.21 -12.39
CA LEU A 404 -23.63 9.05 -13.27
C LEU A 404 -24.94 8.28 -13.43
N SER A 405 -26.06 8.80 -12.91
CA SER A 405 -27.39 8.17 -13.01
C SER A 405 -27.41 6.69 -12.58
N PHE A 406 -26.66 6.34 -11.53
CA PHE A 406 -26.63 4.98 -10.99
C PHE A 406 -27.87 4.66 -10.14
N ASN A 407 -28.19 3.37 -10.05
CA ASN A 407 -29.23 2.87 -9.16
C ASN A 407 -28.77 2.94 -7.70
N SER A 408 -29.73 2.88 -6.76
CA SER A 408 -29.37 2.70 -5.36
C SER A 408 -28.78 1.30 -5.19
N PRO A 409 -27.57 1.16 -4.62
CA PRO A 409 -26.92 -0.14 -4.49
C PRO A 409 -27.61 -1.00 -3.44
N GLN A 410 -27.84 -2.27 -3.75
CA GLN A 410 -28.33 -3.25 -2.77
C GLN A 410 -27.26 -3.52 -1.69
N GLU A 411 -25.99 -3.47 -2.09
CA GLU A 411 -24.86 -3.69 -1.23
C GLU A 411 -23.72 -2.72 -1.57
N ILE A 412 -23.04 -2.24 -0.54
CA ILE A 412 -21.78 -1.52 -0.66
C ILE A 412 -20.73 -2.25 0.16
N SER A 413 -19.74 -2.83 -0.51
CA SER A 413 -18.60 -3.48 0.13
C SER A 413 -17.44 -2.50 0.29
N ILE A 414 -16.87 -2.42 1.48
CA ILE A 414 -15.70 -1.60 1.81
C ILE A 414 -14.51 -2.54 1.99
N ILE A 415 -13.49 -2.34 1.15
CA ILE A 415 -12.26 -3.14 1.16
C ILE A 415 -11.09 -2.20 1.44
N SER A 416 -10.54 -2.34 2.64
CA SER A 416 -9.34 -1.60 3.05
C SER A 416 -8.10 -2.29 2.49
N THR A 417 -7.24 -1.55 1.80
CA THR A 417 -5.92 -2.03 1.36
C THR A 417 -4.84 -1.92 2.45
N THR A 418 -5.17 -1.31 3.59
CA THR A 418 -4.28 -1.30 4.76
C THR A 418 -4.68 -2.40 5.74
N ARG A 419 -3.71 -3.22 6.13
CA ARG A 419 -3.93 -4.30 7.11
C ARG A 419 -4.47 -3.77 8.44
N ILE A 420 -3.97 -2.62 8.91
CA ILE A 420 -4.41 -2.03 10.19
C ILE A 420 -5.87 -1.57 10.10
N GLY A 421 -6.28 -0.97 8.98
CA GLY A 421 -7.66 -0.54 8.77
C GLY A 421 -8.65 -1.71 8.82
N GLN A 422 -8.24 -2.90 8.37
CA GLN A 422 -9.05 -4.12 8.42
C GLN A 422 -9.31 -4.62 9.85
N TYR A 423 -8.55 -4.19 10.88
CA TYR A 423 -8.82 -4.53 12.29
C TYR A 423 -9.67 -3.47 13.02
N SER A 424 -10.29 -2.53 12.29
CA SER A 424 -11.13 -1.50 12.90
C SER A 424 -12.21 -2.09 13.80
N ASN A 425 -12.43 -1.44 14.95
CA ASN A 425 -13.39 -1.89 15.95
C ASN A 425 -14.82 -1.49 15.51
N PRO A 426 -15.72 -2.45 15.19
CA PRO A 426 -17.06 -2.14 14.68
C PRO A 426 -17.98 -1.52 15.74
N PHE A 427 -17.59 -1.55 17.02
CA PHE A 427 -18.37 -1.02 18.13
C PHE A 427 -18.02 0.43 18.48
N ARG A 428 -17.19 1.09 17.70
CA ARG A 428 -16.95 2.52 17.87
C ARG A 428 -18.12 3.31 17.29
N ALA A 429 -18.56 4.34 18.02
CA ALA A 429 -19.63 5.23 17.56
C ALA A 429 -19.24 6.03 16.29
N ASP A 430 -17.94 6.28 16.12
CA ASP A 430 -17.34 6.97 14.99
C ASP A 430 -16.77 6.01 13.94
N TRP A 431 -17.15 4.72 13.97
CA TRP A 431 -16.74 3.76 12.96
C TRP A 431 -17.30 4.14 11.59
N ILE A 432 -16.44 4.14 10.57
CA ILE A 432 -16.75 4.64 9.23
C ILE A 432 -17.97 3.95 8.61
N VAL A 433 -18.11 2.64 8.84
CA VAL A 433 -19.18 1.82 8.25
C VAL A 433 -20.53 2.12 8.91
N SER A 434 -20.62 2.09 10.25
CA SER A 434 -21.89 2.42 10.93
C SER A 434 -22.32 3.87 10.69
N GLY A 435 -21.36 4.79 10.66
CA GLY A 435 -21.58 6.17 10.26
C GLY A 435 -22.14 6.28 8.84
N LEU A 436 -21.52 5.60 7.87
CA LEU A 436 -21.94 5.62 6.48
C LEU A 436 -23.36 5.04 6.31
N ALA A 437 -23.66 3.91 6.97
CA ALA A 437 -24.98 3.28 6.93
C ALA A 437 -26.08 4.25 7.38
N LYS A 438 -25.82 4.98 8.48
CA LYS A 438 -26.75 5.98 9.00
C LYS A 438 -26.96 7.15 8.03
N GLN A 439 -25.89 7.65 7.41
CA GLN A 439 -25.97 8.79 6.48
C GLN A 439 -26.67 8.42 5.18
N LEU A 440 -26.36 7.27 4.58
CA LEU A 440 -27.02 6.78 3.37
C LEU A 440 -28.52 6.52 3.61
N SER A 441 -28.86 5.92 4.75
CA SER A 441 -30.25 5.67 5.12
C SER A 441 -31.04 6.96 5.33
N ALA A 442 -30.40 8.03 5.84
CA ALA A 442 -31.01 9.36 5.94
C ALA A 442 -31.29 10.00 4.57
N ALA A 443 -30.53 9.60 3.53
CA ALA A 443 -30.75 9.96 2.13
C ALA A 443 -31.65 8.94 1.39
N GLU A 444 -32.36 8.08 2.13
CA GLU A 444 -33.28 7.06 1.60
C GLU A 444 -32.64 5.98 0.73
N ILE A 445 -31.34 5.75 0.91
CA ILE A 445 -30.61 4.64 0.30
C ILE A 445 -30.55 3.51 1.34
N ASP A 446 -31.43 2.52 1.20
CA ASP A 446 -31.40 1.30 2.00
C ASP A 446 -30.44 0.30 1.37
N THR A 447 -29.31 0.05 2.04
CA THR A 447 -28.20 -0.75 1.52
C THR A 447 -27.50 -1.50 2.65
N ILE A 448 -27.01 -2.69 2.34
CA ILE A 448 -26.15 -3.45 3.24
C ILE A 448 -24.72 -2.99 3.05
N LEU A 449 -24.05 -2.59 4.13
CA LEU A 449 -22.62 -2.31 4.10
C LEU A 449 -21.82 -3.53 4.52
N THR A 450 -20.99 -4.05 3.64
CA THR A 450 -20.13 -5.21 3.91
C THR A 450 -18.70 -4.73 4.16
N PHE A 451 -18.14 -5.03 5.32
CA PHE A 451 -16.77 -4.65 5.67
C PHE A 451 -15.86 -5.87 5.76
N TYR A 452 -14.87 -5.95 4.87
CA TYR A 452 -13.88 -7.03 4.87
C TYR A 452 -12.80 -6.81 5.94
N THR A 453 -12.52 -7.87 6.69
CA THR A 453 -11.63 -7.88 7.86
C THR A 453 -10.82 -9.17 7.94
N HIS A 454 -9.61 -9.09 8.49
CA HIS A 454 -8.87 -10.28 8.93
C HIS A 454 -9.10 -10.61 10.41
N LYS A 455 -9.93 -9.84 11.12
CA LYS A 455 -10.27 -10.12 12.51
C LYS A 455 -11.11 -11.39 12.55
N LYS A 456 -10.63 -12.41 13.26
CA LYS A 456 -11.43 -13.58 13.62
C LYS A 456 -12.25 -13.23 14.86
N SER A 457 -13.56 -13.42 14.78
CA SER A 457 -14.54 -13.11 15.82
C SER A 457 -15.76 -13.98 15.61
N PHE A 458 -16.56 -14.25 16.64
CA PHE A 458 -17.84 -14.94 16.47
C PHE A 458 -18.81 -14.17 15.55
N LEU A 459 -18.65 -12.84 15.45
CA LEU A 459 -19.50 -12.00 14.63
C LEU A 459 -19.11 -11.98 13.18
N VAL A 460 -17.93 -12.43 12.77
CA VAL A 460 -17.59 -12.35 11.35
C VAL A 460 -18.18 -13.52 10.59
N ASN A 461 -18.73 -13.22 9.42
CA ASN A 461 -19.04 -14.24 8.43
C ASN A 461 -17.72 -14.67 7.77
N GLN A 462 -17.58 -15.97 7.51
CA GLN A 462 -16.44 -16.51 6.77
C GLN A 462 -16.73 -16.42 5.28
N ASN A 463 -15.78 -15.88 4.50
CA ASN A 463 -15.85 -16.01 3.06
C ASN A 463 -15.48 -17.45 2.69
N LEU A 464 -16.45 -18.24 2.24
CA LEU A 464 -16.24 -19.66 1.90
C LEU A 464 -15.37 -19.85 0.65
N LEU A 465 -15.14 -18.79 -0.13
CA LEU A 465 -14.36 -18.81 -1.36
C LEU A 465 -12.90 -18.40 -1.17
N ASP A 466 -12.58 -17.68 -0.09
CA ASP A 466 -11.21 -17.27 0.22
C ASP A 466 -10.95 -17.44 1.73
N TYR A 467 -10.20 -18.49 2.10
CA TYR A 467 -9.96 -18.95 3.48
C TYR A 467 -9.33 -17.89 4.41
N HIS A 468 -8.90 -16.75 3.85
CA HIS A 468 -8.19 -15.69 4.56
C HIS A 468 -9.03 -14.44 4.88
N ASP A 469 -10.23 -14.31 4.31
CA ASP A 469 -11.05 -13.11 4.44
C ASP A 469 -12.36 -13.38 5.20
N SER A 470 -12.62 -12.55 6.21
CA SER A 470 -13.85 -12.55 7.00
C SER A 470 -14.55 -11.20 6.83
N PHE A 471 -15.85 -11.11 7.11
CA PHE A 471 -16.57 -9.85 6.92
C PHE A 471 -17.69 -9.61 7.93
N PHE A 472 -18.07 -8.34 8.10
CA PHE A 472 -19.27 -7.92 8.82
C PHE A 472 -20.26 -7.28 7.86
N ASN A 473 -21.53 -7.64 7.95
CA ASN A 473 -22.61 -6.85 7.36
C ASN A 473 -23.09 -5.84 8.39
N CYS A 474 -23.25 -4.60 7.96
CA CYS A 474 -23.73 -3.50 8.77
C CYS A 474 -24.88 -2.81 8.04
N ARG A 475 -26.00 -2.62 8.72
CA ARG A 475 -27.14 -1.88 8.19
C ARG A 475 -27.72 -0.97 9.27
N TYR A 476 -28.34 0.13 8.83
CA TYR A 476 -29.10 0.99 9.72
C TYR A 476 -30.59 0.76 9.47
N ASP A 477 -31.30 0.25 10.47
CA ASP A 477 -32.74 0.07 10.39
C ASP A 477 -33.44 1.39 10.78
N ARG A 478 -34.13 2.00 9.81
CA ARG A 478 -34.88 3.26 9.99
C ARG A 478 -36.06 3.10 10.94
N THR A 479 -36.66 1.92 11.01
CA THR A 479 -37.86 1.64 11.81
C THR A 479 -37.50 1.65 13.28
N THR A 480 -36.44 0.92 13.63
CA THR A 480 -35.97 0.77 15.02
C THR A 480 -34.94 1.84 15.41
N LYS A 481 -34.40 2.57 14.42
CA LYS A 481 -33.31 3.56 14.58
C LYS A 481 -32.03 2.96 15.16
N GLN A 482 -31.72 1.71 14.77
CA GLN A 482 -30.58 0.96 15.29
C GLN A 482 -29.63 0.52 14.20
N ILE A 483 -28.36 0.39 14.58
CA ILE A 483 -27.36 -0.30 13.76
C ILE A 483 -27.46 -1.80 14.07
N LEU A 484 -27.53 -2.59 13.01
CA LEU A 484 -27.49 -4.04 13.06
C LEU A 484 -26.16 -4.51 12.46
N LEU A 485 -25.44 -5.38 13.18
CA LEU A 485 -24.26 -6.08 12.72
C LEU A 485 -24.63 -7.55 12.50
N ASN A 486 -24.58 -8.02 11.25
CA ASN A 486 -25.05 -9.36 10.85
C ASN A 486 -26.45 -9.67 11.40
N GLU A 487 -27.38 -8.73 11.19
CA GLU A 487 -28.76 -8.75 11.70
C GLU A 487 -28.91 -8.78 13.24
N ILE A 488 -27.83 -8.60 14.00
CA ILE A 488 -27.87 -8.50 15.46
C ILE A 488 -27.76 -7.03 15.89
N PRO A 489 -28.65 -6.52 16.77
CA PRO A 489 -28.52 -5.18 17.32
C PRO A 489 -27.14 -4.92 17.91
N ILE A 490 -26.51 -3.80 17.56
CA ILE A 490 -25.10 -3.52 17.90
C ILE A 490 -24.80 -3.60 19.40
N THR A 491 -25.75 -3.23 20.27
CA THR A 491 -25.60 -3.38 21.73
C THR A 491 -25.54 -4.86 22.14
N GLN A 492 -26.39 -5.72 21.57
CA GLN A 492 -26.37 -7.15 21.86
C GLN A 492 -25.06 -7.78 21.35
N ALA A 493 -24.64 -7.44 20.13
CA ALA A 493 -23.38 -7.88 19.55
C ALA A 493 -22.16 -7.46 20.40
N LEU A 494 -22.18 -6.25 20.97
CA LEU A 494 -21.15 -5.76 21.89
C LEU A 494 -21.13 -6.60 23.19
N LEU A 495 -22.28 -6.85 23.81
CA LEU A 495 -22.36 -7.66 25.03
C LEU A 495 -21.84 -9.08 24.81
N MET A 496 -22.19 -9.71 23.69
CA MET A 496 -21.68 -11.03 23.31
C MET A 496 -20.16 -11.01 23.10
N SER A 497 -19.62 -9.96 22.46
CA SER A 497 -18.17 -9.79 22.26
C SER A 497 -17.41 -9.64 23.57
N ILE A 498 -17.98 -8.95 24.56
CA ILE A 498 -17.38 -8.82 25.89
C ILE A 498 -17.45 -10.15 26.64
N ALA A 499 -18.59 -10.85 26.59
CA ALA A 499 -18.76 -12.16 27.23
C ALA A 499 -17.77 -13.20 26.71
N LEU A 500 -17.51 -13.20 25.40
CA LEU A 500 -16.53 -14.06 24.73
C LEU A 500 -15.07 -13.59 24.90
N LYS A 501 -14.85 -12.51 25.67
CA LYS A 501 -13.54 -11.91 25.95
C LYS A 501 -12.80 -11.42 24.70
N GLU A 502 -13.51 -11.18 23.59
CA GLU A 502 -12.96 -10.55 22.38
C GLU A 502 -12.74 -9.05 22.58
N ILE A 503 -13.49 -8.44 23.51
CA ILE A 503 -13.37 -7.04 23.93
C ILE A 503 -13.35 -7.02 25.46
N SER A 504 -12.39 -6.30 26.05
CA SER A 504 -12.38 -6.13 27.50
C SER A 504 -13.46 -5.13 27.94
N ILE A 505 -13.96 -5.26 29.18
CA ILE A 505 -14.90 -4.28 29.76
C ILE A 505 -14.31 -2.87 29.69
N TRP A 506 -13.02 -2.71 30.04
CA TRP A 506 -12.33 -1.43 29.95
C TRP A 506 -12.35 -0.86 28.52
N GLN A 507 -12.04 -1.67 27.51
CA GLN A 507 -12.10 -1.21 26.12
C GLN A 507 -13.52 -0.82 25.71
N ALA A 508 -14.53 -1.60 26.10
CA ALA A 508 -15.93 -1.30 25.80
C ALA A 508 -16.42 -0.01 26.47
N THR A 509 -16.02 0.26 27.72
CA THR A 509 -16.39 1.50 28.42
C THR A 509 -15.64 2.73 27.92
N GLN A 510 -14.48 2.58 27.29
CA GLN A 510 -13.74 3.70 26.68
C GLN A 510 -14.13 3.97 25.23
N GLU A 511 -14.21 2.94 24.38
CA GLU A 511 -14.34 3.08 22.93
C GLU A 511 -15.77 2.91 22.41
N SER A 512 -16.63 2.24 23.19
CA SER A 512 -17.99 1.84 22.80
C SER A 512 -19.06 2.34 23.76
N SER A 513 -18.71 3.28 24.64
CA SER A 513 -19.57 3.81 25.70
C SER A 513 -20.93 4.29 25.18
N PHE A 514 -20.96 4.89 23.99
CA PHE A 514 -22.18 5.34 23.34
C PHE A 514 -23.29 4.27 23.29
N TYR A 515 -22.94 3.02 22.93
CA TYR A 515 -23.91 1.92 22.82
C TYR A 515 -24.30 1.30 24.18
N LEU A 516 -23.51 1.59 25.23
CA LEU A 516 -23.74 1.11 26.59
C LEU A 516 -24.50 2.14 27.45
N GLN A 517 -24.36 3.43 27.16
CA GLN A 517 -24.88 4.54 27.97
C GLN A 517 -26.39 4.45 28.22
N ASN A 518 -27.16 4.02 27.22
CA ASN A 518 -28.60 3.87 27.37
C ASN A 518 -29.00 2.80 28.40
N TYR A 519 -28.18 1.78 28.57
CA TYR A 519 -28.54 0.57 29.33
C TYR A 519 -27.80 0.44 30.67
N PHE A 520 -26.57 0.93 30.71
CA PHE A 520 -25.62 0.69 31.79
C PHE A 520 -25.15 1.97 32.45
N THR A 521 -25.98 3.00 32.55
CA THR A 521 -25.62 4.24 33.26
C THR A 521 -25.97 4.20 34.74
N ASP A 522 -25.06 4.73 35.57
CA ASP A 522 -25.29 4.99 36.99
C ASP A 522 -26.08 6.30 37.19
N LYS A 523 -26.38 6.63 38.45
CA LYS A 523 -27.10 7.87 38.80
C LYS A 523 -26.35 9.16 38.47
N ARG A 524 -25.04 9.07 38.15
CA ARG A 524 -24.16 10.18 37.77
C ARG A 524 -23.96 10.26 36.25
N GLY A 525 -24.56 9.36 35.48
CA GLY A 525 -24.42 9.28 34.03
C GLY A 525 -23.14 8.58 33.55
N ASN A 526 -22.36 7.96 34.44
CA ASN A 526 -21.19 7.16 34.06
C ASN A 526 -21.60 5.71 33.79
N ILE A 527 -20.77 4.94 33.08
CA ILE A 527 -21.03 3.52 32.90
C ILE A 527 -20.90 2.78 34.25
N ASP A 528 -21.99 2.15 34.68
CA ASP A 528 -22.05 1.23 35.82
C ASP A 528 -21.41 -0.11 35.43
N GLU A 529 -20.10 -0.21 35.66
CA GLU A 529 -19.34 -1.44 35.42
C GLU A 529 -19.86 -2.64 36.21
N ASN A 530 -20.44 -2.44 37.40
CA ASN A 530 -20.94 -3.53 38.21
C ASN A 530 -22.21 -4.11 37.58
N LYS A 531 -23.13 -3.24 37.12
CA LYS A 531 -24.31 -3.65 36.37
C LYS A 531 -23.94 -4.33 35.05
N LEU A 532 -22.90 -3.84 34.37
CA LEU A 532 -22.37 -4.50 33.17
C LEU A 532 -21.78 -5.88 33.47
N LYS A 533 -20.99 -6.02 34.55
CA LYS A 533 -20.46 -7.33 34.99
C LYS A 533 -21.60 -8.29 35.35
N GLN A 534 -22.63 -7.82 36.04
CA GLN A 534 -23.83 -8.61 36.31
C GLN A 534 -24.51 -9.08 35.01
N ALA A 535 -24.69 -8.19 34.03
CA ALA A 535 -25.26 -8.55 32.73
C ALA A 535 -24.49 -9.65 31.99
N LEU A 536 -23.17 -9.69 32.16
CA LEU A 536 -22.29 -10.62 31.47
C LEU A 536 -22.12 -11.94 32.22
N TYR A 537 -22.02 -11.89 33.56
CA TYR A 537 -21.56 -13.02 34.37
C TYR A 537 -22.61 -13.58 35.32
N ASP A 538 -23.66 -12.84 35.68
CA ASP A 538 -24.79 -13.41 36.43
C ASP A 538 -25.69 -14.16 35.44
N PRO A 539 -25.79 -15.49 35.53
CA PRO A 539 -26.46 -16.30 34.52
C PRO A 539 -27.98 -16.02 34.46
N VAL A 540 -28.61 -15.66 35.59
CA VAL A 540 -30.04 -15.32 35.64
C VAL A 540 -30.29 -13.99 34.94
N ILE A 541 -29.45 -12.99 35.22
CA ILE A 541 -29.54 -11.68 34.57
C ILE A 541 -29.23 -11.81 33.08
N ASN A 542 -28.18 -12.56 32.72
CA ASN A 542 -27.81 -12.82 31.33
C ASN A 542 -28.96 -13.46 30.54
N LYS A 543 -29.61 -14.50 31.10
CA LYS A 543 -30.80 -15.14 30.51
C LYS A 543 -31.92 -14.13 30.26
N LYS A 544 -32.20 -13.25 31.23
CA LYS A 544 -33.21 -12.18 31.11
C LYS A 544 -32.86 -11.15 30.03
N ILE A 545 -31.58 -10.78 29.89
CA ILE A 545 -31.10 -9.88 28.83
C ILE A 545 -31.24 -10.51 27.45
N ASN A 546 -30.87 -11.79 27.30
CA ASN A 546 -31.03 -12.49 26.03
C ASN A 546 -32.50 -12.54 25.61
N LEU A 547 -33.42 -12.79 26.56
CA LEU A 547 -34.87 -12.73 26.32
C LEU A 547 -35.33 -11.32 25.91
N PHE A 548 -34.78 -10.27 26.51
CA PHE A 548 -35.10 -8.88 26.16
C PHE A 548 -34.79 -8.56 24.69
N PHE A 549 -33.66 -9.05 24.18
CA PHE A 549 -33.33 -8.90 22.77
C PHE A 549 -34.17 -9.82 21.87
N GLN A 550 -34.29 -11.12 22.21
CA GLN A 550 -35.06 -12.11 21.43
C GLN A 550 -36.53 -11.74 21.27
N GLN A 551 -37.15 -11.14 22.29
CA GLN A 551 -38.55 -10.72 22.27
C GLN A 551 -38.74 -9.30 21.70
N ASN A 552 -37.69 -8.70 21.15
CA ASN A 552 -37.72 -7.36 20.56
C ASN A 552 -38.17 -6.25 21.55
N TYR A 553 -37.99 -6.44 22.87
CA TYR A 553 -38.32 -5.39 23.84
C TYR A 553 -37.42 -4.16 23.70
N HIS A 554 -36.21 -4.32 23.16
CA HIS A 554 -35.27 -3.25 22.86
C HIS A 554 -35.76 -2.22 21.82
N ILE A 555 -36.83 -2.54 21.07
CA ILE A 555 -37.49 -1.63 20.14
C ILE A 555 -38.89 -1.21 20.60
N SER A 556 -39.32 -1.65 21.80
CA SER A 556 -40.61 -1.25 22.36
C SER A 556 -40.60 0.20 22.87
N ILE A 557 -41.77 0.85 22.89
CA ILE A 557 -41.94 2.21 23.44
C ILE A 557 -41.46 2.24 24.91
N ASN A 558 -41.63 1.14 25.63
CA ASN A 558 -41.23 0.99 27.04
C ASN A 558 -39.91 0.22 27.20
N ALA A 559 -39.01 0.25 26.20
CA ALA A 559 -37.76 -0.51 26.21
C ALA A 559 -36.93 -0.26 27.48
N MET A 560 -36.88 0.99 27.94
CA MET A 560 -36.12 1.35 29.14
C MET A 560 -36.73 0.79 30.42
N ASP A 561 -38.06 0.80 30.54
CA ASP A 561 -38.76 0.23 31.69
C ASP A 561 -38.58 -1.29 31.75
N HIS A 562 -38.67 -1.96 30.60
CA HIS A 562 -38.39 -3.38 30.47
C HIS A 562 -36.95 -3.71 30.85
N TRP A 563 -36.00 -2.90 30.38
CA TRP A 563 -34.59 -3.06 30.72
C TRP A 563 -34.31 -2.90 32.21
N GLN A 564 -34.86 -1.87 32.85
CA GLN A 564 -34.67 -1.62 34.28
C GLN A 564 -35.22 -2.78 35.13
N LYS A 565 -36.37 -3.36 34.74
CA LYS A 565 -36.99 -4.49 35.45
C LYS A 565 -36.11 -5.74 35.52
N ILE A 566 -35.17 -5.93 34.58
CA ILE A 566 -34.25 -7.07 34.57
C ILE A 566 -33.41 -7.13 35.86
N PHE A 567 -33.01 -5.96 36.37
CA PHE A 567 -32.11 -5.84 37.52
C PHE A 567 -32.85 -5.65 38.85
N ILE A 568 -34.19 -5.57 38.83
CA ILE A 568 -34.97 -5.41 40.05
C ILE A 568 -34.97 -6.71 40.84
N LYS A 569 -34.61 -6.60 42.11
CA LYS A 569 -34.75 -7.67 43.10
C LYS A 569 -36.22 -8.10 43.21
N ASN A 570 -36.54 -9.29 42.73
CA ASN A 570 -37.87 -9.88 42.88
C ASN A 570 -37.88 -10.92 44.02
N ILE A 571 -38.71 -10.70 45.03
CA ILE A 571 -38.82 -11.55 46.24
C ILE A 571 -40.07 -12.45 46.16
N ARG A 572 -40.87 -12.36 45.09
CA ARG A 572 -42.16 -13.06 44.96
C ARG A 572 -42.26 -13.86 43.66
N LEU A 573 -41.20 -14.59 43.30
CA LEU A 573 -41.25 -15.53 42.18
C LEU A 573 -42.02 -16.80 42.58
N PRO A 574 -42.74 -17.45 41.65
CA PRO A 574 -43.26 -18.81 41.88
C PRO A 574 -42.14 -19.80 42.19
N ILE A 575 -42.43 -20.83 43.00
CA ILE A 575 -41.43 -21.83 43.46
C ILE A 575 -40.70 -22.50 42.29
N TRP A 576 -41.41 -22.85 41.21
CA TRP A 576 -40.80 -23.49 40.04
C TRP A 576 -39.78 -22.57 39.35
N GLN A 577 -40.03 -21.26 39.31
CA GLN A 577 -39.11 -20.30 38.69
C GLN A 577 -37.90 -20.06 39.60
N GLN A 578 -38.11 -20.04 40.93
CA GLN A 578 -37.00 -19.99 41.88
C GLN A 578 -36.07 -21.21 41.73
N ALA A 579 -36.65 -22.40 41.52
CA ALA A 579 -35.89 -23.63 41.31
C ALA A 579 -35.09 -23.61 39.99
N ASP A 580 -35.69 -23.13 38.89
CA ASP A 580 -35.01 -22.97 37.58
C ASP A 580 -33.84 -21.98 37.66
N GLU A 581 -34.07 -20.80 38.23
CA GLU A 581 -33.02 -19.79 38.39
C GLU A 581 -31.90 -20.29 39.32
N LEU A 582 -32.23 -21.05 40.35
CA LEU A 582 -31.24 -21.64 41.25
C LEU A 582 -30.39 -22.70 40.55
N LEU A 583 -31.00 -23.61 39.80
CA LEU A 583 -30.27 -24.65 39.08
C LEU A 583 -29.25 -24.01 38.13
N LEU A 584 -29.68 -22.99 37.40
CA LEU A 584 -28.83 -22.20 36.50
C LEU A 584 -27.63 -21.57 37.25
N LEU A 585 -27.84 -21.04 38.45
CA LEU A 585 -26.79 -20.46 39.27
C LEU A 585 -25.80 -21.52 39.76
N LEU A 586 -26.28 -22.64 40.28
CA LEU A 586 -25.43 -23.73 40.77
C LEU A 586 -24.59 -24.33 39.66
N ASP A 587 -25.18 -24.56 38.48
CA ASP A 587 -24.47 -25.07 37.30
C ASP A 587 -23.37 -24.09 36.87
N ALA A 588 -23.67 -22.79 36.80
CA ALA A 588 -22.69 -21.78 36.42
C ALA A 588 -21.54 -21.66 37.43
N ILE A 589 -21.83 -21.71 38.74
CA ILE A 589 -20.82 -21.66 39.81
C ILE A 589 -19.93 -22.90 39.80
N TYR A 590 -20.52 -24.07 39.54
CA TYR A 590 -19.78 -25.32 39.40
C TYR A 590 -18.76 -25.25 38.26
N VAL A 591 -19.14 -24.63 37.13
CA VAL A 591 -18.27 -24.46 35.96
C VAL A 591 -17.22 -23.35 36.17
N ASP A 592 -17.61 -22.19 36.72
CA ASP A 592 -16.71 -21.07 37.00
C ASP A 592 -17.04 -20.40 38.34
N HIS A 593 -16.17 -20.60 39.33
CA HIS A 593 -16.34 -20.06 40.68
C HIS A 593 -16.29 -18.52 40.71
N ASN A 594 -15.71 -17.87 39.69
CA ASN A 594 -15.63 -16.41 39.63
C ASN A 594 -17.00 -15.74 39.45
N VAL A 595 -18.00 -16.49 38.98
CA VAL A 595 -19.39 -16.04 38.86
C VAL A 595 -19.90 -15.45 40.18
N LEU A 596 -19.47 -16.00 41.32
CA LEU A 596 -19.85 -15.53 42.66
C LEU A 596 -19.51 -14.05 42.92
N TYR A 597 -18.43 -13.52 42.31
CA TYR A 597 -18.02 -12.13 42.49
C TYR A 597 -18.85 -11.12 41.69
N HIS A 598 -19.72 -11.61 40.80
CA HIS A 598 -20.44 -10.79 39.83
C HIS A 598 -21.95 -10.99 39.88
N LEU A 599 -22.46 -11.70 40.89
CA LEU A 599 -23.90 -11.90 41.07
C LEU A 599 -24.62 -10.59 41.39
N SER A 600 -25.83 -10.46 40.88
CA SER A 600 -26.79 -9.44 41.26
C SER A 600 -27.32 -9.66 42.67
N ASP A 601 -27.92 -8.63 43.25
CA ASP A 601 -28.62 -8.73 44.54
C ASP A 601 -29.71 -9.81 44.51
N HIS A 602 -30.36 -9.99 43.35
CA HIS A 602 -31.40 -10.98 43.15
C HIS A 602 -30.84 -12.40 43.24
N SER A 603 -29.80 -12.71 42.45
CA SER A 603 -29.16 -14.03 42.43
C SER A 603 -28.46 -14.36 43.75
N THR A 604 -27.84 -13.36 44.39
CA THR A 604 -27.22 -13.50 45.72
C THR A 604 -28.22 -13.94 46.77
N LEU A 605 -29.45 -13.42 46.73
CA LEU A 605 -30.51 -13.82 47.65
C LEU A 605 -31.02 -15.24 47.39
N GLY A 606 -31.14 -15.64 46.12
CA GLY A 606 -31.50 -17.00 45.75
C GLY A 606 -30.53 -18.03 46.34
N ILE A 607 -29.22 -17.74 46.26
CA ILE A 607 -28.17 -18.57 46.86
C ILE A 607 -28.23 -18.54 48.39
N LYS A 608 -28.32 -17.35 49.00
CA LYS A 608 -28.41 -17.21 50.47
C LYS A 608 -29.61 -17.93 51.05
N ALA A 609 -30.74 -17.97 50.33
CA ALA A 609 -31.93 -18.70 50.76
C ALA A 609 -31.72 -20.22 50.89
N ILE A 610 -30.59 -20.78 50.45
CA ILE A 610 -30.25 -22.20 50.61
C ILE A 610 -29.17 -22.38 51.66
N PHE A 611 -28.12 -21.56 51.60
CA PHE A 611 -26.98 -21.67 52.52
C PHE A 611 -27.29 -21.12 53.93
N CYS A 612 -28.24 -20.20 54.08
CA CYS A 612 -28.69 -19.72 55.40
C CYS A 612 -29.77 -20.60 56.05
N PHE A 613 -30.16 -21.74 55.45
CA PHE A 613 -31.00 -22.75 56.12
C PHE A 613 -30.20 -23.71 57.03
N ARG A 614 -28.91 -23.42 57.28
CA ARG A 614 -28.12 -24.07 58.33
C ARG A 614 -27.54 -23.02 59.30
N CYS A 615 -28.37 -22.56 60.22
CA CYS A 615 -27.95 -22.12 61.55
C CYS A 615 -28.83 -22.83 62.58
#